data_AF-A0A9P4PUN4-F1
#
_entry.id   AF-A0A9P4PUN4-F1
#
_cell.length_a   1.000
_cell.length_b   1.000
_cell.length_c   1.000
_cell.angle_alpha   90.00
_cell.angle_beta   90.00
_cell.angle_gamma   90.00
#
_symmetry.space_group_name_H-M   'P 1'
#
loop_
_entity.id
_entity.type
_entity.pdbx_description
1 polymer ?
#
loop_
_entity_poly.entity_id
_entity_poly.type
_entity_poly.pdbx_seq_one_letter_code
_entity_poly.pdbx_strand_id
1 'polypeptide(L)'
;MEEPTDNQVLEALTVLFNSAPNVGRAKALTTLRTENNWDLGNKRFKKLLAASDMSPKTAGATQEDTTSGAEQRSDTPQNTLAPIPLPENAHAAHLHYMVTSRRCFRIYGRGEYDYGVSPNMDQQILIGICHNRLLKLGAPGPWNEQTKLQVARSGEINTIWNYWWAAGRKVDLAKEDIARQLEAEYGVDPTPWLPVLNETQMKHRKAVFKAKSLDLKRAMLKADPEARKIIPVDAEGEPVWDEKVHGEYAVLVVKISKADGVTEYGPVD
;
A
#
# COMPACT_ATOMS: atom_id res chain seq x y z
N MET A 1 -2.49 -34.84 -20.25
CA MET A 1 -2.92 -34.52 -18.89
C MET A 1 -4.06 -35.45 -18.56
N GLU A 2 -4.05 -36.01 -17.36
CA GLU A 2 -5.06 -36.98 -16.92
C GLU A 2 -6.26 -36.23 -16.35
N GLU A 3 -7.48 -36.70 -16.64
CA GLU A 3 -8.69 -36.13 -16.05
C GLU A 3 -8.99 -36.87 -14.74
N PRO A 4 -8.82 -36.23 -13.56
CA PRO A 4 -9.03 -36.91 -12.29
C PRO A 4 -10.50 -37.21 -12.07
N THR A 5 -10.82 -38.17 -11.22
CA THR A 5 -12.18 -38.40 -10.71
C THR A 5 -12.54 -37.39 -9.60
N ASP A 6 -13.83 -37.19 -9.35
CA ASP A 6 -14.29 -36.25 -8.31
C ASP A 6 -13.76 -36.63 -6.91
N ASN A 7 -13.70 -37.92 -6.59
CA ASN A 7 -13.17 -38.41 -5.32
C ASN A 7 -11.67 -38.12 -5.16
N GLN A 8 -10.87 -38.32 -6.21
CA GLN A 8 -9.43 -38.01 -6.19
C GLN A 8 -9.18 -36.51 -5.94
N VAL A 9 -10.01 -35.64 -6.52
CA VAL A 9 -9.91 -34.19 -6.30
C VAL A 9 -10.24 -33.83 -4.84
N LEU A 10 -11.26 -34.46 -4.25
CA LEU A 10 -11.67 -34.20 -2.85
C LEU A 10 -10.65 -34.71 -1.82
N GLU A 11 -10.08 -35.90 -2.05
CA GLU A 11 -9.01 -36.44 -1.19
C GLU A 11 -7.77 -35.56 -1.23
N ALA A 12 -7.32 -35.16 -2.42
CA ALA A 12 -6.17 -34.27 -2.57
C ALA A 12 -6.42 -32.88 -1.97
N LEU A 13 -7.65 -32.36 -2.07
CA LEU A 13 -8.06 -31.12 -1.40
C LEU A 13 -7.98 -31.23 0.12
N THR A 14 -8.40 -32.36 0.68
CA THR A 14 -8.35 -32.61 2.13
C THR A 14 -6.91 -32.58 2.63
N VAL A 15 -6.00 -33.27 1.93
CA VAL A 15 -4.56 -33.28 2.25
C VAL A 15 -3.97 -31.88 2.14
N LEU A 16 -4.34 -31.13 1.09
CA LEU A 16 -3.85 -29.78 0.84
C LEU A 16 -4.32 -28.78 1.92
N PHE A 17 -5.59 -28.84 2.34
CA PHE A 17 -6.09 -27.96 3.40
C PHE A 17 -5.59 -28.33 4.79
N ASN A 18 -5.33 -29.62 5.06
CA ASN A 18 -4.71 -30.04 6.32
C ASN A 18 -3.25 -29.59 6.45
N SER A 19 -2.50 -29.57 5.34
CA SER A 19 -1.11 -29.11 5.32
C SER A 19 -0.96 -27.59 5.19
N ALA A 20 -1.90 -26.91 4.52
CA ALA A 20 -1.91 -25.48 4.31
C ALA A 20 -3.31 -24.88 4.51
N PRO A 21 -3.76 -24.66 5.76
CA PRO A 21 -5.15 -24.29 6.08
C PRO A 21 -5.60 -22.92 5.55
N ASN A 22 -4.66 -22.07 5.12
CA ASN A 22 -4.93 -20.73 4.58
C ASN A 22 -4.73 -20.62 3.07
N VAL A 23 -4.66 -21.75 2.34
CA VAL A 23 -4.46 -21.71 0.89
C VAL A 23 -5.73 -21.22 0.19
N GLY A 24 -5.64 -20.08 -0.49
CA GLY A 24 -6.76 -19.54 -1.25
C GLY A 24 -7.13 -20.44 -2.44
N ARG A 25 -8.41 -20.44 -2.82
CA ARG A 25 -8.99 -21.33 -3.85
C ARG A 25 -8.22 -21.34 -5.18
N ALA A 26 -7.80 -20.18 -5.67
CA ALA A 26 -7.03 -20.09 -6.92
C ALA A 26 -5.67 -20.79 -6.80
N LYS A 27 -5.00 -20.64 -5.66
CA LYS A 27 -3.73 -21.31 -5.37
C LYS A 27 -3.92 -22.81 -5.19
N ALA A 28 -5.00 -23.23 -4.52
CA ALA A 28 -5.35 -24.64 -4.39
C ALA A 28 -5.54 -25.33 -5.75
N LEU A 29 -6.26 -24.70 -6.67
CA LEU A 29 -6.45 -25.21 -8.03
C LEU A 29 -5.13 -25.32 -8.80
N THR A 30 -4.28 -24.30 -8.72
CA THR A 30 -2.96 -24.33 -9.38
C THR A 30 -2.09 -25.43 -8.80
N THR A 31 -2.02 -25.56 -7.48
CA THR A 31 -1.26 -26.61 -6.80
C THR A 31 -1.72 -28.00 -7.23
N LEU A 32 -3.02 -28.28 -7.24
CA LEU A 32 -3.55 -29.58 -7.66
C LEU A 32 -3.25 -29.92 -9.12
N ARG A 33 -3.34 -28.93 -10.02
CA ARG A 33 -2.99 -29.10 -11.44
C ARG A 33 -1.50 -29.40 -11.63
N THR A 34 -0.63 -28.67 -10.93
CA THR A 34 0.82 -28.78 -11.09
C THR A 34 1.37 -30.04 -10.43
N GLU A 35 0.94 -30.36 -9.22
CA GLU A 35 1.49 -31.51 -8.45
C GLU A 35 0.99 -32.86 -8.97
N ASN A 36 -0.23 -32.92 -9.52
CA ASN A 36 -0.83 -34.17 -10.00
C ASN A 36 -0.95 -34.26 -11.53
N ASN A 37 -0.47 -33.24 -12.26
CA ASN A 37 -0.55 -33.14 -13.73
C ASN A 37 -1.98 -33.31 -14.29
N TRP A 38 -2.96 -32.76 -13.58
CA TRP A 38 -4.38 -32.90 -13.87
C TRP A 38 -4.92 -31.79 -14.76
N ASP A 39 -5.81 -32.16 -15.68
CA ASP A 39 -6.64 -31.20 -16.42
C ASP A 39 -7.95 -30.92 -15.65
N LEU A 40 -7.83 -30.14 -14.56
CA LEU A 40 -8.95 -29.83 -13.68
C LEU A 40 -9.51 -28.44 -13.97
N GLY A 41 -10.70 -28.34 -14.58
CA GLY A 41 -11.35 -27.05 -14.87
C GLY A 41 -11.84 -26.29 -13.63
N ASN A 42 -11.74 -24.95 -13.63
CA ASN A 42 -12.19 -24.11 -12.50
C ASN A 42 -13.68 -24.26 -12.18
N LYS A 43 -14.53 -24.46 -13.19
CA LYS A 43 -15.98 -24.71 -13.01
C LYS A 43 -16.23 -26.02 -12.24
N ARG A 44 -15.56 -27.10 -12.65
CA ARG A 44 -15.64 -28.41 -12.00
C ARG A 44 -15.13 -28.35 -10.56
N PHE A 45 -13.99 -27.70 -10.36
CA PHE A 45 -13.43 -27.44 -9.04
C PHE A 45 -14.36 -26.65 -8.10
N LYS A 46 -15.04 -25.60 -8.62
CA LYS A 46 -16.06 -24.84 -7.86
C LYS A 46 -17.17 -25.75 -7.34
N LYS A 47 -17.67 -26.61 -8.23
CA LYS A 47 -18.80 -27.51 -7.96
C LYS A 47 -18.44 -28.52 -6.86
N LEU A 48 -17.23 -29.06 -6.90
CA LEU A 48 -16.74 -30.02 -5.90
C LEU A 48 -16.51 -29.38 -4.53
N LEU A 49 -15.95 -28.17 -4.47
CA LEU A 49 -15.80 -27.43 -3.21
C LEU A 49 -17.14 -27.07 -2.58
N ALA A 50 -18.13 -26.71 -3.39
CA ALA A 50 -19.49 -26.42 -2.90
C ALA A 50 -20.22 -27.67 -2.41
N ALA A 51 -19.92 -28.83 -2.98
CA ALA A 51 -20.58 -30.11 -2.64
C ALA A 51 -19.98 -30.82 -1.42
N SER A 52 -18.75 -30.49 -1.02
CA SER A 52 -17.98 -31.23 -0.01
C SER A 52 -17.97 -30.59 1.38
N ASP A 53 -18.69 -29.49 1.60
CA ASP A 53 -18.60 -28.64 2.82
C ASP A 53 -17.17 -28.20 3.21
N MET A 54 -16.17 -28.48 2.35
CA MET A 54 -14.78 -28.07 2.48
C MET A 54 -14.53 -26.65 1.97
N SER A 55 -15.59 -25.84 1.86
CA SER A 55 -15.44 -24.41 1.65
C SER A 55 -14.65 -23.86 2.84
N PRO A 56 -13.44 -23.28 2.65
CA PRO A 56 -12.79 -22.57 3.73
C PRO A 56 -13.81 -21.56 4.24
N LYS A 57 -14.15 -21.62 5.54
CA LYS A 57 -15.14 -20.75 6.20
C LYS A 57 -14.73 -19.30 5.99
N THR A 58 -15.13 -18.78 4.85
CA THR A 58 -14.98 -17.41 4.42
C THR A 58 -16.34 -16.82 4.68
N ALA A 59 -16.48 -16.13 5.81
CA ALA A 59 -17.68 -15.37 6.09
C ALA A 59 -17.87 -14.34 4.96
N GLY A 60 -19.03 -14.40 4.30
CA GLY A 60 -19.48 -13.40 3.33
C GLY A 60 -19.21 -13.74 1.87
N ALA A 61 -20.00 -14.65 1.30
CA ALA A 61 -20.22 -14.72 -0.13
C ALA A 61 -21.49 -13.93 -0.48
N THR A 62 -21.37 -12.96 -1.40
CA THR A 62 -22.41 -12.70 -2.38
C THR A 62 -21.81 -12.97 -3.76
N GLN A 63 -22.55 -13.73 -4.55
CA GLN A 63 -22.16 -14.39 -5.80
C GLN A 63 -21.88 -13.40 -6.95
N GLU A 64 -20.88 -13.73 -7.78
CA GLU A 64 -20.96 -13.57 -9.24
C GLU A 64 -20.28 -14.77 -9.95
N ASP A 65 -21.01 -15.33 -10.93
CA ASP A 65 -20.58 -15.98 -12.19
C ASP A 65 -21.67 -15.45 -13.15
N THR A 66 -21.46 -14.91 -14.36
CA THR A 66 -20.37 -15.01 -15.32
C THR A 66 -20.58 -13.96 -16.41
N THR A 67 -19.48 -13.64 -17.11
CA THR A 67 -19.37 -13.24 -18.53
C THR A 67 -19.72 -11.81 -18.98
N SER A 68 -18.69 -11.21 -19.61
CA SER A 68 -18.70 -10.18 -20.66
C SER A 68 -19.25 -8.80 -20.34
N GLY A 69 -18.36 -7.81 -20.41
CA GLY A 69 -18.71 -6.39 -20.41
C GLY A 69 -17.77 -5.62 -19.50
N ALA A 70 -17.00 -4.70 -20.08
CA ALA A 70 -16.32 -3.68 -19.29
C ALA A 70 -17.39 -2.82 -18.60
N GLU A 71 -17.65 -3.07 -17.31
CA GLU A 71 -18.45 -2.18 -16.49
C GLU A 71 -17.62 -1.66 -15.32
N GLN A 72 -17.38 -0.36 -15.39
CA GLN A 72 -16.86 0.46 -14.32
C GLN A 72 -17.68 0.23 -13.05
N ARG A 73 -17.03 -0.22 -11.98
CA ARG A 73 -17.59 -0.12 -10.63
C ARG A 73 -17.88 1.35 -10.34
N SER A 74 -19.16 1.71 -10.37
CA SER A 74 -19.68 3.03 -10.06
C SER A 74 -20.50 2.94 -8.77
N ASP A 75 -19.83 2.61 -7.65
CA ASP A 75 -20.43 2.72 -6.31
C ASP A 75 -19.39 3.21 -5.30
N THR A 76 -18.63 4.23 -5.68
CA THR A 76 -17.96 5.10 -4.73
C THR A 76 -18.92 6.27 -4.47
N PRO A 77 -19.23 6.64 -3.21
CA PRO A 77 -19.95 7.89 -2.97
C PRO A 77 -19.18 9.01 -3.69
N GLN A 78 -19.77 9.56 -4.75
CA GLN A 78 -19.17 10.66 -5.50
C GLN A 78 -18.93 11.77 -4.49
N ASN A 79 -17.64 12.01 -4.21
CA ASN A 79 -17.24 13.15 -3.43
C ASN A 79 -17.77 14.39 -4.15
N THR A 80 -18.82 15.00 -3.61
CA THR A 80 -19.56 16.10 -4.26
C THR A 80 -18.74 17.38 -4.36
N LEU A 81 -17.57 17.41 -3.75
CA LEU A 81 -16.64 18.53 -3.79
C LEU A 81 -15.85 18.52 -5.10
N ALA A 82 -15.66 19.70 -5.67
CA ALA A 82 -14.83 19.87 -6.86
C ALA A 82 -13.43 19.25 -6.64
N PRO A 83 -12.83 18.69 -7.71
CA PRO A 83 -11.49 18.13 -7.62
C PRO A 83 -10.48 19.21 -7.20
N ILE A 84 -9.56 18.87 -6.28
CA ILE A 84 -8.43 19.75 -5.93
C ILE A 84 -7.65 20.13 -7.21
N PRO A 85 -7.39 21.42 -7.45
CA PRO A 85 -6.53 21.86 -8.55
C PRO A 85 -5.10 21.38 -8.35
N LEU A 86 -4.52 20.80 -9.39
CA LEU A 86 -3.12 20.38 -9.42
C LEU A 86 -2.34 21.30 -10.38
N PRO A 87 -1.02 21.49 -10.16
CA PRO A 87 -0.18 22.18 -11.13
C PRO A 87 -0.21 21.47 -12.49
N GLU A 88 -0.11 22.23 -13.57
CA GLU A 88 -0.09 21.69 -14.94
C GLU A 88 1.03 20.65 -15.14
N ASN A 89 2.20 20.90 -14.54
CA ASN A 89 3.28 19.93 -14.44
C ASN A 89 3.50 19.52 -12.98
N ALA A 90 2.59 18.70 -12.45
CA ALA A 90 2.61 18.25 -11.07
C ALA A 90 3.93 17.54 -10.70
N HIS A 91 4.51 16.76 -11.62
CA HIS A 91 5.80 16.11 -11.42
C HIS A 91 6.93 17.12 -11.19
N ALA A 92 7.07 18.11 -12.08
CA ALA A 92 8.10 19.14 -11.94
C ALA A 92 7.89 19.99 -10.67
N ALA A 93 6.64 20.29 -10.31
CA ALA A 93 6.31 20.98 -9.07
C ALA A 93 6.72 20.17 -7.83
N HIS A 94 6.48 18.85 -7.85
CA HIS A 94 6.91 17.95 -6.78
C HIS A 94 8.44 17.90 -6.65
N LEU A 95 9.17 17.75 -7.76
CA LEU A 95 10.64 17.78 -7.77
C LEU A 95 11.19 19.10 -7.22
N HIS A 96 10.62 20.23 -7.67
CA HIS A 96 11.02 21.54 -7.17
C HIS A 96 10.79 21.64 -5.67
N TYR A 97 9.63 21.20 -5.17
CA TYR A 97 9.31 21.18 -3.76
C TYR A 97 10.32 20.36 -2.93
N MET A 98 10.72 19.17 -3.41
CA MET A 98 11.70 18.33 -2.72
C MET A 98 13.08 18.99 -2.58
N VAL A 99 13.40 19.97 -3.44
CA VAL A 99 14.65 20.72 -3.41
C VAL A 99 14.55 21.98 -2.55
N THR A 100 13.42 22.67 -2.59
CA THR A 100 13.26 23.98 -1.92
C THR A 100 12.65 23.90 -0.53
N SER A 101 11.92 22.83 -0.21
CA SER A 101 11.29 22.63 1.08
C SER A 101 12.18 21.84 2.03
N ARG A 102 12.05 22.13 3.33
CA ARG A 102 12.57 21.25 4.39
C ARG A 102 11.71 19.99 4.61
N ARG A 103 10.55 19.92 3.98
CA ARG A 103 9.62 18.79 4.03
C ARG A 103 9.88 17.86 2.85
N CYS A 104 9.49 16.61 3.01
CA CYS A 104 9.81 15.55 2.05
C CYS A 104 8.91 15.57 0.82
N PHE A 105 7.64 15.94 0.99
CA PHE A 105 6.70 16.05 -0.12
C PHE A 105 5.54 16.98 0.24
N ARG A 106 4.79 17.38 -0.78
CA ARG A 106 3.57 18.19 -0.67
C ARG A 106 2.36 17.32 -0.96
N ILE A 107 1.26 17.56 -0.27
CA ILE A 107 -0.07 17.12 -0.70
C ILE A 107 -0.94 18.35 -0.93
N TYR A 108 -1.70 18.35 -2.03
CA TYR A 108 -2.52 19.50 -2.41
C TYR A 108 -3.81 19.48 -1.59
N GLY A 109 -4.16 20.62 -1.00
CA GLY A 109 -5.30 20.79 -0.11
C GLY A 109 -6.48 21.49 -0.76
N ARG A 110 -7.63 21.46 -0.08
CA ARG A 110 -8.76 22.36 -0.38
C ARG A 110 -8.59 23.68 0.35
N GLY A 111 -9.09 24.76 -0.24
CA GLY A 111 -9.08 26.09 0.37
C GLY A 111 -7.74 26.81 0.23
N GLU A 112 -7.33 27.49 1.31
CA GLU A 112 -6.21 28.44 1.33
C GLU A 112 -4.83 27.78 1.41
N TYR A 113 -4.76 26.53 1.86
CA TYR A 113 -3.49 25.86 2.17
C TYR A 113 -3.28 24.59 1.35
N ASP A 114 -2.02 24.31 1.05
CA ASP A 114 -1.56 22.95 0.80
C ASP A 114 -0.83 22.45 2.05
N TYR A 115 -0.27 21.24 1.99
CA TYR A 115 0.38 20.66 3.15
C TYR A 115 1.76 20.11 2.82
N GLY A 116 2.74 20.51 3.62
CA GLY A 116 4.08 19.93 3.63
C GLY A 116 4.14 18.74 4.57
N VAL A 117 4.82 17.68 4.16
CA VAL A 117 4.84 16.40 4.89
C VAL A 117 6.25 15.91 5.13
N SER A 118 6.54 15.52 6.37
CA SER A 118 7.77 14.85 6.77
C SER A 118 7.42 13.55 7.51
N PRO A 119 7.81 12.36 7.01
CA PRO A 119 7.81 11.16 7.82
C PRO A 119 8.99 11.20 8.82
N ASN A 120 9.15 10.16 9.63
CA ASN A 120 10.40 10.00 10.38
C ASN A 120 11.61 9.75 9.45
N MET A 121 12.82 9.97 9.94
CA MET A 121 14.05 10.00 9.14
C MET A 121 14.30 8.72 8.32
N ASP A 122 14.09 7.55 8.91
CA ASP A 122 14.29 6.27 8.22
C ASP A 122 13.30 6.12 7.05
N GLN A 123 12.05 6.53 7.27
CA GLN A 123 11.02 6.49 6.23
C GLN A 123 11.23 7.56 5.15
N GLN A 124 11.82 8.71 5.49
CA GLN A 124 12.23 9.71 4.50
C GLN A 124 13.25 9.12 3.52
N ILE A 125 14.23 8.37 4.01
CA ILE A 125 15.22 7.69 3.17
C ILE A 125 14.52 6.68 2.24
N LEU A 126 13.60 5.88 2.77
CA LEU A 126 12.85 4.91 1.99
C LEU A 126 12.04 5.59 0.87
N ILE A 127 11.31 6.66 1.18
CA ILE A 127 10.55 7.42 0.17
C ILE A 127 11.49 7.96 -0.90
N GLY A 128 12.64 8.53 -0.52
CA GLY A 128 13.64 9.01 -1.47
C GLY A 128 14.17 7.90 -2.40
N ILE A 129 14.39 6.70 -1.88
CA ILE A 129 14.77 5.53 -2.69
C ILE A 129 13.65 5.18 -3.69
N CYS A 130 12.41 5.09 -3.23
CA CYS A 130 11.26 4.76 -4.09
C CYS A 130 11.06 5.81 -5.19
N HIS A 131 11.11 7.09 -4.83
CA HIS A 131 11.02 8.20 -5.77
C HIS A 131 12.11 8.12 -6.85
N ASN A 132 13.37 7.98 -6.45
CA ASN A 132 14.50 7.88 -7.39
C ASN A 132 14.40 6.66 -8.31
N ARG A 133 13.83 5.54 -7.85
CA ARG A 133 13.59 4.37 -8.71
C ARG A 133 12.52 4.66 -9.75
N LEU A 134 11.43 5.32 -9.37
CA LEU A 134 10.38 5.72 -10.32
C LEU A 134 10.89 6.74 -11.34
N LEU A 135 11.73 7.70 -10.92
CA LEU A 135 12.42 8.61 -11.85
C LEU A 135 13.28 7.87 -12.87
N LYS A 136 14.07 6.90 -12.41
CA LYS A 136 14.92 6.08 -13.30
C LYS A 136 14.09 5.23 -14.28
N LEU A 137 12.86 4.89 -13.93
CA LEU A 137 11.90 4.21 -14.81
C LEU A 137 11.20 5.19 -15.78
N GLY A 138 11.43 6.50 -15.65
CA GLY A 138 10.85 7.51 -16.53
C GLY A 138 9.48 8.02 -16.08
N ALA A 139 9.20 8.07 -14.78
CA ALA A 139 8.02 8.79 -14.28
C ALA A 139 8.04 10.28 -14.71
N PRO A 140 6.89 10.89 -15.05
CA PRO A 140 5.53 10.32 -15.06
C PRO A 140 5.14 9.65 -16.39
N GLY A 141 6.08 9.51 -17.33
CA GLY A 141 5.86 8.93 -18.65
C GLY A 141 6.43 9.77 -19.79
N PRO A 142 6.02 9.49 -21.04
CA PRO A 142 4.91 8.61 -21.43
C PRO A 142 5.19 7.13 -21.15
N TRP A 143 4.16 6.39 -20.71
CA TRP A 143 4.22 4.95 -20.49
C TRP A 143 3.32 4.20 -21.48
N ASN A 144 3.75 3.01 -21.90
CA ASN A 144 2.82 2.06 -22.51
C ASN A 144 1.98 1.39 -21.41
N GLU A 145 0.88 0.73 -21.80
CA GLU A 145 -0.06 0.09 -20.86
C GLU A 145 0.62 -0.96 -19.96
N GLN A 146 1.58 -1.72 -20.48
CA GLN A 146 2.31 -2.71 -19.71
C GLN A 146 3.16 -2.06 -18.61
N THR A 147 3.90 -0.99 -18.94
CA THR A 147 4.69 -0.22 -17.97
C THR A 147 3.78 0.46 -16.96
N LYS A 148 2.65 1.05 -17.40
CA LYS A 148 1.65 1.66 -16.50
C LYS A 148 1.18 0.64 -15.45
N LEU A 149 0.82 -0.57 -15.88
CA LEU A 149 0.39 -1.65 -14.98
C LEU A 149 1.51 -2.13 -14.05
N GLN A 150 2.75 -2.26 -14.55
CA GLN A 150 3.90 -2.66 -13.74
C GLN A 150 4.20 -1.64 -12.65
N VAL A 151 4.22 -0.35 -12.98
CA VAL A 151 4.49 0.71 -12.01
C VAL A 151 3.37 0.80 -10.99
N ALA A 152 2.10 0.74 -11.41
CA ALA A 152 0.96 0.80 -10.51
C ALA A 152 0.92 -0.36 -9.48
N ARG A 153 1.55 -1.49 -9.80
CA ARG A 153 1.70 -2.66 -8.92
C ARG A 153 3.00 -2.71 -8.13
N SER A 154 3.91 -1.76 -8.37
CA SER A 154 5.24 -1.77 -7.77
C SER A 154 5.21 -1.52 -6.26
N GLY A 155 6.23 -2.04 -5.56
CA GLY A 155 6.42 -1.73 -4.14
C GLY A 155 6.72 -0.26 -3.90
N GLU A 156 7.37 0.39 -4.87
CA GLU A 156 7.73 1.81 -4.85
C GLU A 156 6.50 2.71 -4.80
N ILE A 157 5.56 2.56 -5.74
CA ILE A 157 4.35 3.40 -5.74
C ILE A 157 3.44 3.08 -4.56
N ASN A 158 3.39 1.82 -4.11
CA ASN A 158 2.62 1.43 -2.93
C ASN A 158 3.19 2.09 -1.66
N THR A 159 4.51 2.14 -1.54
CA THR A 159 5.18 2.83 -0.43
C THR A 159 4.84 4.31 -0.43
N ILE A 160 5.00 5.00 -1.57
CA ILE A 160 4.63 6.42 -1.73
C ILE A 160 3.15 6.64 -1.40
N TRP A 161 2.27 5.81 -1.95
CA TRP A 161 0.83 5.83 -1.67
C TRP A 161 0.55 5.81 -0.16
N ASN A 162 1.16 4.89 0.60
CA ASN A 162 0.85 4.75 2.02
C ASN A 162 1.20 6.01 2.82
N TYR A 163 2.30 6.70 2.48
CA TYR A 163 2.67 7.95 3.15
C TYR A 163 1.78 9.13 2.74
N TRP A 164 1.48 9.27 1.45
CA TRP A 164 0.57 10.31 0.97
C TRP A 164 -0.82 10.12 1.55
N TRP A 165 -1.31 8.88 1.62
CA TRP A 165 -2.60 8.57 2.20
C TRP A 165 -2.62 8.74 3.73
N ALA A 166 -1.54 8.39 4.42
CA ALA A 166 -1.42 8.67 5.85
C ALA A 166 -1.48 10.17 6.15
N ALA A 167 -0.85 11.00 5.32
CA ALA A 167 -0.90 12.45 5.44
C ALA A 167 -2.27 13.03 5.05
N GLY A 168 -2.85 12.55 3.94
CA GLY A 168 -4.18 12.96 3.47
C GLY A 168 -5.27 12.74 4.52
N ARG A 169 -5.22 11.61 5.23
CA ARG A 169 -6.15 11.33 6.35
C ARG A 169 -6.03 12.29 7.53
N LYS A 170 -4.86 12.90 7.77
CA LYS A 170 -4.69 13.89 8.84
C LYS A 170 -5.31 15.25 8.52
N VAL A 171 -5.59 15.50 7.24
CA VAL A 171 -6.11 16.79 6.77
C VAL A 171 -7.41 16.61 5.97
N ASP A 172 -8.12 15.51 6.25
CA ASP A 172 -9.43 15.15 5.70
C ASP A 172 -9.51 15.20 4.16
N LEU A 173 -8.44 14.78 3.48
CA LEU A 173 -8.47 14.58 2.03
C LEU A 173 -9.08 13.23 1.68
N ALA A 174 -9.83 13.21 0.58
CA ALA A 174 -10.37 11.98 0.05
C ALA A 174 -9.28 11.16 -0.62
N LYS A 175 -9.50 9.84 -0.67
CA LYS A 175 -8.59 8.88 -1.26
C LYS A 175 -8.34 9.20 -2.74
N GLU A 176 -9.39 9.64 -3.43
CA GLU A 176 -9.41 9.99 -4.84
C GLU A 176 -8.54 11.23 -5.13
N ASP A 177 -8.41 12.16 -4.19
CA ASP A 177 -7.53 13.32 -4.37
C ASP A 177 -6.06 12.91 -4.34
N ILE A 178 -5.70 12.03 -3.40
CA ILE A 178 -4.35 11.46 -3.33
C ILE A 178 -4.06 10.62 -4.57
N ALA A 179 -5.03 9.84 -5.04
CA ALA A 179 -4.90 9.05 -6.27
C ALA A 179 -4.64 9.93 -7.49
N ARG A 180 -5.44 10.98 -7.70
CA ARG A 180 -5.25 11.93 -8.80
C ARG A 180 -3.91 12.67 -8.71
N GLN A 181 -3.49 13.04 -7.49
CA GLN A 181 -2.19 13.65 -7.30
C GLN A 181 -1.06 12.70 -7.74
N LEU A 182 -1.08 11.44 -7.30
CA LEU A 182 -0.05 10.48 -7.69
C LEU A 182 -0.12 10.12 -9.17
N GLU A 183 -1.30 10.10 -9.78
CA GLU A 183 -1.40 9.93 -11.24
C GLU A 183 -0.78 11.12 -11.97
N ALA A 184 -0.96 12.34 -11.49
CA ALA A 184 -0.32 13.53 -12.08
C ALA A 184 1.20 13.60 -11.81
N GLU A 185 1.66 13.17 -10.64
CA GLU A 185 3.07 13.23 -10.25
C GLU A 185 3.88 12.05 -10.78
N TYR A 186 3.28 10.87 -10.90
CA TYR A 186 3.98 9.64 -11.25
C TYR A 186 3.41 8.95 -12.48
N GLY A 187 2.27 9.36 -13.04
CA GLY A 187 1.69 8.76 -14.26
C GLY A 187 0.76 7.57 -14.01
N VAL A 188 0.54 7.17 -12.75
CA VAL A 188 -0.39 6.10 -12.36
C VAL A 188 -1.20 6.40 -11.11
N ASP A 189 -2.46 5.98 -11.16
CA ASP A 189 -3.27 5.72 -9.97
C ASP A 189 -3.00 4.29 -9.46
N PRO A 190 -2.38 4.08 -8.29
CA PRO A 190 -2.14 2.74 -7.76
C PRO A 190 -3.39 2.12 -7.10
N THR A 191 -4.47 2.89 -6.88
CA THR A 191 -5.60 2.47 -6.03
C THR A 191 -6.25 1.14 -6.40
N PRO A 192 -6.39 0.74 -7.69
CA PRO A 192 -6.99 -0.53 -8.05
C PRO A 192 -6.16 -1.76 -7.63
N TRP A 193 -4.88 -1.56 -7.32
CA TRP A 193 -3.92 -2.65 -7.03
C TRP A 193 -3.40 -2.64 -5.60
N LEU A 194 -3.91 -1.74 -4.75
CA LEU A 194 -3.53 -1.71 -3.35
C LEU A 194 -4.01 -2.98 -2.62
N PRO A 195 -3.17 -3.56 -1.74
CA PRO A 195 -3.59 -4.71 -0.95
C PRO A 195 -4.69 -4.28 0.03
N VAL A 196 -5.78 -5.05 0.04
CA VAL A 196 -6.82 -4.93 1.07
C VAL A 196 -6.38 -5.81 2.25
N LEU A 197 -6.01 -5.17 3.35
CA LEU A 197 -5.62 -5.85 4.57
C LEU A 197 -6.79 -5.86 5.56
N ASN A 198 -7.10 -7.02 6.13
CA ASN A 198 -8.01 -7.11 7.25
C ASN A 198 -7.34 -6.61 8.55
N GLU A 199 -8.14 -6.45 9.61
CA GLU A 199 -7.65 -5.93 10.89
C GLU A 199 -6.50 -6.76 11.49
N THR A 200 -6.60 -8.10 11.40
CA THR A 200 -5.55 -9.01 11.88
C THR A 200 -4.25 -8.82 11.11
N GLN A 201 -4.32 -8.71 9.79
CA GLN A 201 -3.16 -8.46 8.93
C GLN A 201 -2.54 -7.09 9.21
N MET A 202 -3.36 -6.06 9.42
CA MET A 202 -2.88 -4.73 9.79
C MET A 202 -2.18 -4.74 11.15
N LYS A 203 -2.75 -5.39 12.16
CA LYS A 203 -2.13 -5.54 13.50
C LYS A 203 -0.80 -6.30 13.40
N HIS A 204 -0.77 -7.40 12.65
CA HIS A 204 0.45 -8.17 12.43
C HIS A 204 1.53 -7.34 11.73
N ARG A 205 1.20 -6.61 10.66
CA ARG A 205 2.15 -5.73 9.94
C ARG A 205 2.75 -4.70 10.89
N LYS A 206 1.92 -4.01 11.67
CA LYS A 206 2.38 -3.03 12.67
C LYS A 206 3.28 -3.65 13.73
N ALA A 207 2.95 -4.83 14.22
CA ALA A 207 3.77 -5.55 15.20
C ALA A 207 5.15 -5.93 14.63
N VAL A 208 5.18 -6.45 13.40
CA VAL A 208 6.44 -6.77 12.70
C VAL A 208 7.28 -5.52 12.45
N PHE A 209 6.65 -4.42 12.04
CA PHE A 209 7.33 -3.15 11.84
C PHE A 209 7.95 -2.63 13.16
N LYS A 210 7.17 -2.61 14.23
CA LYS A 210 7.65 -2.21 15.56
C LYS A 210 8.84 -3.05 16.02
N ALA A 211 8.74 -4.38 15.90
CA ALA A 211 9.82 -5.28 16.29
C ALA A 211 11.11 -4.98 15.52
N LYS A 212 11.03 -4.90 14.19
CA LYS A 212 12.19 -4.60 13.33
C LYS A 212 12.79 -3.22 13.61
N SER A 213 11.95 -2.21 13.86
CA SER A 213 12.42 -0.86 14.18
C SER A 213 13.13 -0.82 15.53
N LEU A 214 12.62 -1.51 16.56
CA LEU A 214 13.29 -1.62 17.85
C LEU A 214 14.61 -2.38 17.73
N ASP A 215 14.66 -3.46 16.97
CA ASP A 215 15.89 -4.22 16.74
C ASP A 215 16.97 -3.39 16.03
N LEU A 216 16.57 -2.60 15.02
CA LEU A 216 17.47 -1.65 14.37
C LEU A 216 18.00 -0.61 15.36
N LYS A 217 17.13 0.00 16.16
CA LYS A 217 17.53 0.99 17.17
C LYS A 217 18.48 0.41 18.21
N ARG A 218 18.24 -0.82 18.68
CA ARG A 218 19.16 -1.55 19.58
C ARG A 218 20.52 -1.76 18.92
N ALA A 219 20.53 -2.19 17.66
CA ALA A 219 21.77 -2.38 16.91
C ALA A 219 22.56 -1.08 16.77
N MET A 220 21.88 0.04 16.47
CA MET A 220 22.51 1.37 16.39
C MET A 220 23.08 1.82 17.74
N LEU A 221 22.33 1.70 18.84
CA LEU A 221 22.79 2.04 20.19
C LEU A 221 24.00 1.22 20.63
N LYS A 222 24.12 -0.02 20.13
CA LYS A 222 25.28 -0.89 20.38
C LYS A 222 26.48 -0.51 19.52
N ALA A 223 26.25 -0.12 18.27
CA ALA A 223 27.30 0.16 17.30
C ALA A 223 27.92 1.55 17.45
N ASP A 224 27.13 2.54 17.87
CA ASP A 224 27.55 3.94 17.95
C ASP A 224 27.17 4.56 19.31
N PRO A 225 28.16 4.93 20.16
CA PRO A 225 27.91 5.63 21.43
C PRO A 225 27.11 6.94 21.27
N GLU A 226 27.25 7.62 20.14
CA GLU A 226 26.57 8.90 19.87
C GLU A 226 25.08 8.71 19.57
N ALA A 227 24.65 7.50 19.20
CA ALA A 227 23.23 7.20 18.93
C ALA A 227 22.33 7.49 20.14
N ARG A 228 22.87 7.44 21.37
CA ARG A 228 22.15 7.81 22.60
C ARG A 228 21.69 9.28 22.63
N LYS A 229 22.30 10.16 21.84
CA LYS A 229 21.89 11.57 21.74
C LYS A 229 20.59 11.76 20.95
N ILE A 230 20.21 10.79 20.12
CA ILE A 230 19.09 10.89 19.18
C ILE A 230 18.05 9.78 19.34
N ILE A 231 18.42 8.63 19.92
CA ILE A 231 17.50 7.54 20.23
C ILE A 231 17.19 7.60 21.73
N PRO A 232 15.98 8.05 22.13
CA PRO A 232 15.59 8.04 23.53
C PRO A 232 15.46 6.61 24.05
N VAL A 233 15.98 6.39 25.26
CA VAL A 233 15.93 5.11 25.96
C VAL A 233 15.23 5.25 27.30
N ASP A 234 14.65 4.16 27.80
CA ASP A 234 14.09 4.08 29.14
C ASP A 234 15.16 3.83 30.22
N ALA A 235 14.74 3.57 31.46
CA ALA A 235 15.63 3.36 32.59
C ALA A 235 16.51 2.10 32.43
N GLU A 236 16.02 1.12 31.67
CA GLU A 236 16.69 -0.13 31.34
C GLU A 236 17.64 0.00 30.14
N GLY A 237 17.62 1.15 29.46
CA GLY A 237 18.44 1.40 28.27
C GLY A 237 17.81 0.87 26.98
N GLU A 238 16.53 0.49 26.99
CA GLU A 238 15.79 0.02 25.83
C GLU A 238 15.21 1.20 25.03
N PRO A 239 15.17 1.13 23.69
CA PRO A 239 14.61 2.21 22.89
C PRO A 239 13.13 2.43 23.18
N VAL A 240 12.75 3.67 23.46
CA VAL A 240 11.34 4.04 23.70
C VAL A 240 10.55 3.97 22.39
N TRP A 241 9.40 3.29 22.44
CA TRP A 241 8.43 3.26 21.34
C TRP A 241 7.28 4.23 21.58
N ASP A 242 6.94 5.00 20.55
CA ASP A 242 5.76 5.87 20.51
C ASP A 242 5.15 5.67 19.13
N GLU A 243 3.96 5.11 19.06
CA GLU A 243 3.29 4.81 17.78
C GLU A 243 3.04 6.09 16.96
N LYS A 244 2.84 7.25 17.60
CA LYS A 244 2.56 8.51 16.90
C LYS A 244 3.79 9.08 16.20
N VAL A 245 4.98 8.78 16.71
CA VAL A 245 6.26 9.29 16.19
C VAL A 245 7.00 8.22 15.38
N HIS A 246 6.97 6.98 15.86
CA HIS A 246 7.75 5.87 15.36
C HIS A 246 6.93 4.87 14.54
N GLY A 247 5.60 5.00 14.48
CA GLY A 247 4.74 4.10 13.70
C GLY A 247 5.11 4.06 12.21
N GLU A 248 4.75 2.96 11.55
CA GLU A 248 5.08 2.68 10.14
C GLU A 248 4.76 3.84 9.19
N TYR A 249 3.63 4.52 9.41
CA TYR A 249 3.19 5.67 8.62
C TYR A 249 3.01 6.91 9.48
N ALA A 250 3.85 7.08 10.50
CA ALA A 250 3.91 8.32 11.28
C ALA A 250 4.44 9.47 10.40
N VAL A 251 3.62 10.51 10.25
CA VAL A 251 3.93 11.70 9.45
C VAL A 251 3.62 12.96 10.23
N LEU A 252 4.53 13.94 10.15
CA LEU A 252 4.28 15.34 10.48
C LEU A 252 3.70 16.01 9.24
N VAL A 253 2.56 16.68 9.41
CA VAL A 253 1.90 17.45 8.36
C VAL A 253 1.84 18.90 8.82
N VAL A 254 2.23 19.83 7.96
CA VAL A 254 2.20 21.28 8.23
C VAL A 254 1.42 21.99 7.14
N LYS A 255 0.66 23.02 7.51
CA LYS A 255 0.01 23.91 6.54
C LYS A 255 1.06 24.75 5.83
N ILE A 256 0.97 24.84 4.50
CA ILE A 256 1.84 25.68 3.67
C ILE A 256 1.04 26.60 2.75
N SER A 257 1.62 27.75 2.43
CA SER A 257 1.04 28.71 1.48
C SER A 257 0.96 28.09 0.09
N LYS A 258 -0.17 28.27 -0.61
CA LYS A 258 -0.27 27.88 -2.03
C LYS A 258 0.53 28.79 -2.96
N ALA A 259 0.77 30.03 -2.55
CA ALA A 259 1.41 31.04 -3.40
C ALA A 259 2.90 30.73 -3.64
N ASP A 260 3.63 30.39 -2.58
CA ASP A 260 5.06 30.03 -2.68
C ASP A 260 5.32 28.53 -2.51
N GLY A 261 4.35 27.78 -1.98
CA GLY A 261 4.48 26.36 -1.73
C GLY A 261 5.44 25.99 -0.62
N VAL A 262 5.97 26.92 0.19
CA VAL A 262 7.02 26.62 1.19
C VAL A 262 6.85 27.34 2.53
N THR A 263 6.13 28.46 2.58
CA THR A 263 5.87 29.18 3.83
C THR A 263 4.96 28.34 4.73
N GLU A 264 5.44 27.97 5.92
CA GLU A 264 4.71 27.12 6.88
C GLU A 264 3.92 27.93 7.91
N TYR A 265 2.70 27.46 8.22
CA TYR A 265 1.80 28.04 9.23
C TYR A 265 1.63 27.18 10.48
N GLY A 266 2.43 26.12 10.62
CA GLY A 266 2.41 25.22 11.78
C GLY A 266 1.84 23.83 11.47
N PRO A 267 1.96 22.90 12.44
CA PRO A 267 1.50 21.51 12.29
C PRO A 267 -0.02 21.39 12.25
N VAL A 268 -0.47 20.28 11.66
CA VAL A 268 -1.83 19.76 11.78
C VAL A 268 -1.81 18.62 12.79
N ASP A 269 -2.65 18.72 13.82
CA ASP A 269 -2.76 17.74 14.91
C ASP A 269 -3.59 16.51 14.52
#